data_AF-A0A3C2E5C1-F1
#
_entry.id   AF-A0A3C2E5C1-F1
#
_cell.length_a   1.000
_cell.length_b   1.000
_cell.length_c   1.000
_cell.angle_alpha   90.00
_cell.angle_beta   90.00
_cell.angle_gamma   90.00
#
_symmetry.space_group_name_H-M   'P 1'
#
loop_
_entity.id
_entity.type
_entity.pdbx_description
1 polymer ?
#
loop_
_entity_poly.entity_id
_entity_poly.type
_entity_poly.pdbx_seq_one_letter_code
_entity_poly.pdbx_strand_id
1 'polypeptide(L)' 'INGAAARLAQIGDRIIVVSYADMDAAAAEQWVPDVLVLDEMNQPVKSRDAA' A
#
# COMPACT_ATOMS: atom_id res chain seq x y z
N ILE A 1 -1.67 10.77 8.60
CA ILE A 1 -3.15 10.76 8.66
C ILE A 1 -3.60 12.09 9.27
N ASN A 2 -4.43 12.86 8.57
CA ASN A 2 -4.69 14.26 8.93
C ASN A 2 -6.20 14.55 9.03
N GLY A 3 -6.56 15.67 9.66
CA GLY A 3 -7.95 16.14 9.74
C GLY A 3 -8.88 15.17 10.47
N ALA A 4 -10.10 14.98 9.96
CA ALA A 4 -11.07 14.07 10.56
C ALA A 4 -10.56 12.62 10.68
N ALA A 5 -9.73 12.18 9.72
CA ALA A 5 -9.15 10.84 9.73
C ALA A 5 -8.14 10.64 10.87
N ALA A 6 -7.57 11.71 11.45
CA ALA A 6 -6.65 11.60 12.59
C ALA A 6 -7.32 11.01 13.85
N ARG A 7 -8.66 10.94 13.88
CA ARG A 7 -9.41 10.25 14.95
C ARG A 7 -9.34 8.72 14.85
N LEU A 8 -8.87 8.19 13.73
CA LEU A 8 -8.89 6.76 13.39
C LEU A 8 -7.55 6.06 13.58
N ALA A 9 -6.49 6.79 13.96
CA ALA A 9 -5.15 6.23 14.15
C ALA A 9 -4.34 7.06 15.15
N GLN A 10 -3.31 6.45 15.73
CA GLN A 10 -2.36 7.07 16.65
C GLN A 10 -0.93 7.06 16.09
N ILE A 11 -0.06 7.90 16.67
CA ILE A 11 1.37 7.87 16.34
C ILE A 11 1.93 6.50 16.73
N GLY A 12 2.58 5.83 15.78
CA GLY A 12 3.18 4.50 15.96
C GLY A 12 2.31 3.33 15.47
N ASP A 13 1.06 3.58 15.07
CA ASP A 13 0.23 2.53 14.48
C ASP A 13 0.85 2.02 13.17
N ARG A 14 0.95 0.70 13.03
CA ARG A 14 1.32 0.05 11.78
C ARG A 14 0.09 -0.08 10.89
N ILE A 15 0.16 0.46 9.68
CA ILE A 15 -0.96 0.52 8.76
C ILE A 15 -0.61 -0.09 7.40
N ILE A 16 -1.64 -0.37 6.60
CA ILE A 16 -1.52 -0.71 5.18
C ILE A 16 -2.29 0.35 4.39
N VAL A 17 -1.70 0.84 3.30
CA VAL A 17 -2.34 1.76 2.35
C VAL A 17 -2.54 1.00 1.04
N VAL A 18 -3.77 1.01 0.52
CA VAL A 18 -4.13 0.31 -0.73
C VAL A 18 -4.87 1.26 -1.64
N SER A 19 -4.51 1.24 -2.93
CA SER A 19 -5.31 1.82 -4.01
C SER A 19 -5.94 0.69 -4.84
N TYR A 20 -7.14 0.94 -5.34
CA TYR A 20 -7.87 0.02 -6.22
C TYR A 20 -8.12 0.70 -7.56
N ALA A 21 -8.24 -0.10 -8.60
CA ALA A 21 -8.59 0.33 -9.94
C ALA A 21 -9.60 -0.64 -10.55
N ASP A 22 -10.54 -0.10 -11.32
CA ASP A 22 -11.45 -0.92 -12.11
C ASP A 22 -10.73 -1.47 -13.33
N MET A 23 -10.97 -2.75 -13.63
CA MET A 23 -10.37 -3.46 -14.74
C MET A 23 -11.41 -4.39 -15.37
N ASP A 24 -11.23 -4.68 -16.66
CA ASP A 24 -11.93 -5.82 -17.23
C ASP A 24 -11.42 -7.13 -16.60
N ALA A 25 -12.23 -8.18 -16.65
CA ALA A 25 -11.91 -9.44 -15.98
C ALA A 25 -10.61 -10.07 -16.49
N ALA A 26 -10.33 -9.99 -17.78
CA ALA A 26 -9.16 -10.61 -18.39
C ALA A 26 -7.86 -9.88 -17.98
N ALA A 27 -7.90 -8.55 -17.92
CA ALA A 27 -6.81 -7.71 -17.43
C ALA A 27 -6.59 -7.93 -15.93
N ALA A 28 -7.66 -8.04 -15.14
CA ALA A 28 -7.58 -8.27 -13.70
C ALA A 28 -6.91 -9.62 -13.35
N GLU A 29 -7.17 -10.68 -14.12
CA GLU A 29 -6.54 -12.00 -13.92
C GLU A 29 -5.02 -11.97 -14.11
N GLN A 30 -4.52 -11.09 -14.97
CA GLN A 30 -3.08 -10.99 -15.31
C GLN A 30 -2.37 -9.86 -14.56
N TRP A 31 -3.13 -9.04 -13.83
CA TRP A 31 -2.58 -7.89 -13.14
C TRP A 31 -1.68 -8.29 -11.97
N VAL A 32 -0.50 -7.67 -11.91
CA VAL A 32 0.41 -7.80 -10.77
C VAL A 32 0.48 -6.43 -10.09
N PRO A 33 0.05 -6.32 -8.82
CA PRO A 33 0.09 -5.04 -8.12
C PRO A 33 1.51 -4.67 -7.71
N ASP A 34 1.79 -3.38 -7.68
CA ASP A 34 3.00 -2.84 -7.08
C ASP A 34 2.90 -2.96 -5.56
N VAL A 35 3.89 -3.62 -4.94
CA VAL A 35 3.92 -3.86 -3.49
C VAL A 35 5.23 -3.35 -2.91
N LEU A 36 5.11 -2.33 -2.05
CA LEU A 36 6.20 -1.76 -1.27
C LEU A 36 6.09 -2.19 0.20
N VAL A 37 7.09 -2.91 0.69
CA VAL A 37 7.18 -3.28 2.10
C VAL A 37 8.13 -2.33 2.82
N LEU A 38 7.67 -1.74 3.92
CA LEU A 38 8.44 -0.85 4.77
C LEU A 38 8.80 -1.50 6.10
N ASP A 39 9.95 -1.15 6.65
CA ASP A 39 10.36 -1.50 8.01
C ASP A 39 9.76 -0.54 9.06
N GLU A 40 10.17 -0.69 10.31
CA GLU A 40 9.71 0.11 11.45
C GLU A 40 10.13 1.58 11.37
N MET A 41 11.15 1.90 10.58
CA MET A 41 11.64 3.25 10.33
C MET A 41 11.10 3.82 9.00
N ASN A 42 10.07 3.17 8.45
CA ASN A 42 9.47 3.47 7.14
C ASN A 42 10.47 3.44 5.97
N GLN A 43 11.54 2.65 6.07
CA GLN A 43 12.47 2.43 4.96
C GLN A 43 12.04 1.22 4.12
N PRO A 44 12.19 1.28 2.77
CA PRO A 44 11.93 0.15 1.90
C PRO A 44 12.80 -1.07 2.26
N VAL A 45 12.17 -2.19 2.62
CA VAL A 45 12.88 -3.44 2.92
C VAL A 45 13.04 -4.30 1.67
N LYS A 46 12.02 -4.28 0.80
CA LYS A 46 11.98 -4.87 -0.53
C LYS A 46 10.99 -4.06 -1.37
N SER A 47 11.45 -3.46 -2.46
CA SER A 47 10.56 -3.10 -3.57
C SER A 47 10.54 -4.30 -4.53
N ARG A 48 9.35 -4.72 -4.96
CA ARG A 48 9.25 -5.64 -6.11
C ARG A 48 9.33 -4.84 -7.41
N ASP A 49 10.32 -3.97 -7.55
CA ASP A 49 10.73 -3.40 -8.83
C ASP A 49 11.94 -4.21 -9.31
N ALA A 50 11.64 -5.33 -9.97
CA ALA A 50 12.61 -6.03 -10.80
C ALA A 50 11.88 -6.57 -12.03
N ALA A 51 11.62 -5.65 -12.96
CA ALA A 51 11.65 -5.86 -14.39
C ALA A 51 12.20 -4.59 -15.03
#